data_AF-F3B1Y7-F1
#
_entry.id   AF-F3B1Y7-F1
#
_cell.length_a   1.000
_cell.length_b   1.000
_cell.length_c   1.000
_cell.angle_alpha   90.00
_cell.angle_beta   90.00
_cell.angle_gamma   90.00
#
_symmetry.space_group_name_H-M   'P 1'
#
loop_
_entity.id
_entity.type
_entity.pdbx_description
1 polymer ?
#
loop_
_entity_poly.entity_id
_entity_poly.type
_entity_poly.pdbx_seq_one_letter_code
_entity_poly.pdbx_strand_id
1 'polypeptide(L)'
;MTGIIISLIVLLLLVILIKFIKSKPKSLDDDMLEYSRSKTSDDMSDYSKPSLKKDFKYEASVKCMVANATCSALKYMDFKGNIYDVKYDGKNVDIENEKDDTSKDYKIENTYGQGGFCLIESSKTAERISNFNQNMKCIRIWDKDDGRYEPITFKQGISYFVDIKNLDELCEFLKKELPSGSIVLDKLVRIGSGKRNTWTTVSYDYGDGRSKVIKKDDTLKFEDLFERWE
;
A
#
# COMPACT_ATOMS: atom_id res chain seq x y z
N MET A 1 -18.16 -33.51 39.07
CA MET A 1 -18.51 -32.78 37.82
C MET A 1 -17.34 -32.00 37.21
N THR A 2 -16.32 -31.59 37.97
CA THR A 2 -15.17 -30.83 37.45
C THR A 2 -14.18 -31.67 36.62
N GLY A 3 -13.93 -32.94 36.97
CA GLY A 3 -12.99 -33.80 36.24
C GLY A 3 -13.44 -34.21 34.83
N ILE A 4 -14.75 -34.33 34.58
CA ILE A 4 -15.28 -34.73 33.27
C ILE A 4 -15.19 -33.56 32.27
N ILE A 5 -15.40 -32.33 32.73
CA ILE A 5 -15.32 -31.12 31.90
C ILE A 5 -13.88 -30.85 31.45
N ILE A 6 -12.90 -31.03 32.34
CA ILE A 6 -11.48 -30.85 32.01
C ILE A 6 -11.02 -31.89 30.96
N SER A 7 -11.48 -33.14 31.09
CA SER A 7 -11.15 -34.21 30.13
C SER A 7 -11.69 -33.93 28.72
N LEU A 8 -12.92 -33.41 28.62
CA LEU A 8 -13.52 -33.04 27.32
C LEU A 8 -12.81 -31.87 26.64
N ILE A 9 -12.35 -30.88 27.42
CA ILE A 9 -11.59 -29.73 26.89
C ILE A 9 -10.22 -30.17 26.35
N VAL A 10 -9.52 -31.06 27.06
CA VAL A 10 -8.23 -31.61 26.62
C VAL A 10 -8.39 -32.42 25.33
N LEU A 11 -9.45 -33.24 25.23
CA LEU A 11 -9.73 -34.03 24.03
C LEU A 11 -10.04 -33.12 22.82
N LEU A 12 -10.80 -32.05 23.03
CA LEU A 12 -11.12 -31.07 21.99
C LEU A 12 -9.86 -30.35 21.47
N LEU A 13 -8.98 -29.93 22.38
CA LEU A 13 -7.71 -29.29 22.04
C LEU A 13 -6.78 -30.24 21.26
N LEU A 14 -6.74 -31.53 21.62
CA LEU A 14 -5.98 -32.55 20.91
C LEU A 14 -6.50 -32.77 19.48
N VAL A 15 -7.82 -32.80 19.28
CA VAL A 15 -8.42 -32.95 17.95
C VAL A 15 -8.14 -31.72 17.07
N ILE A 16 -8.19 -30.52 17.64
CA ILE A 16 -7.84 -29.28 16.93
C ILE A 16 -6.37 -29.29 16.53
N LEU A 17 -5.47 -29.71 17.42
CA LEU A 17 -4.03 -29.78 17.15
C LEU A 17 -3.72 -30.80 16.04
N ILE A 18 -4.38 -31.97 16.05
CA ILE A 18 -4.22 -33.00 15.00
C ILE A 18 -4.74 -32.49 13.65
N LYS A 19 -5.85 -31.74 13.62
CA LYS A 19 -6.33 -31.07 12.39
C LYS A 19 -5.35 -30.02 11.89
N PHE A 20 -4.68 -29.29 12.79
CA PHE A 20 -3.65 -28.31 12.43
C PHE A 20 -2.38 -28.98 11.89
N ILE A 21 -1.97 -30.12 12.45
CA ILE A 21 -0.80 -30.89 11.97
C ILE A 21 -1.09 -31.57 10.61
N LYS A 22 -2.32 -32.04 10.37
CA LYS A 22 -2.73 -32.59 9.07
C LYS A 22 -2.96 -31.52 8.00
N SER A 23 -3.33 -30.30 8.39
CA SER A 23 -3.39 -29.14 7.48
C SER A 23 -2.02 -28.44 7.42
N LYS A 24 -0.98 -29.20 7.04
CA LYS A 24 0.24 -28.56 6.57
C LYS A 24 -0.16 -27.76 5.31
N PRO A 25 0.03 -26.43 5.24
CA PRO A 25 -0.12 -25.73 3.98
C PRO A 25 0.83 -26.38 2.97
N LYS A 26 0.36 -26.64 1.74
CA LYS A 26 1.25 -27.04 0.65
C LYS A 26 2.43 -26.06 0.64
N SER A 27 3.65 -26.58 0.65
CA SER A 27 4.80 -25.71 0.64
C SER A 27 4.90 -25.05 -0.74
N LEU A 28 5.39 -23.81 -0.77
CA LEU A 28 5.53 -23.05 -2.02
C LEU A 28 6.40 -23.80 -3.05
N ASP A 29 7.32 -24.64 -2.57
CA ASP A 29 8.18 -25.51 -3.37
C ASP A 29 7.41 -26.67 -4.04
N ASP A 30 6.35 -27.19 -3.38
CA ASP A 30 5.51 -28.26 -3.93
C ASP A 30 4.66 -27.76 -5.11
N ASP A 31 4.10 -26.55 -5.00
CA ASP A 31 3.33 -25.91 -6.08
C ASP A 31 4.25 -25.50 -7.26
N MET A 32 5.49 -25.09 -6.98
CA MET A 32 6.53 -24.80 -7.99
C MET A 32 6.94 -26.03 -8.79
N LEU A 33 7.08 -27.20 -8.15
CA LEU A 33 7.43 -28.46 -8.81
C LEU A 33 6.27 -29.04 -9.63
N GLU A 34 5.03 -28.89 -9.14
CA GLU A 34 3.82 -29.30 -9.86
C GLU A 34 3.60 -28.43 -11.11
N TYR A 35 3.85 -27.12 -11.01
CA TYR A 35 3.79 -26.18 -12.13
C TYR A 35 4.89 -26.43 -13.17
N SER A 36 6.13 -26.65 -12.74
CA SER A 36 7.28 -26.86 -13.63
C SER A 36 7.23 -28.18 -14.41
N ARG A 37 6.60 -29.22 -13.85
CA ARG A 37 6.38 -30.50 -14.56
C ARG A 37 5.30 -30.44 -15.63
N SER A 38 4.45 -29.40 -15.60
CA SER A 38 3.27 -29.31 -16.47
C SER A 38 3.53 -28.67 -17.84
N LYS A 39 4.74 -28.14 -18.10
CA LYS A 39 5.05 -27.37 -19.32
C LYS A 39 6.29 -27.93 -20.05
N THR A 40 6.10 -28.39 -21.28
CA THR A 40 7.19 -28.69 -22.24
C THR A 40 7.71 -27.41 -22.90
N SER A 41 8.97 -27.44 -23.37
CA SER A 41 9.76 -26.30 -23.86
C SER A 41 9.17 -25.49 -25.01
N ASP A 42 8.13 -26.00 -25.67
CA ASP A 42 7.63 -25.45 -26.94
C ASP A 42 6.50 -24.42 -26.74
N ASP A 43 6.01 -24.28 -25.51
CA ASP A 43 4.94 -23.34 -25.12
C ASP A 43 5.43 -21.90 -24.85
N MET A 44 6.67 -21.57 -25.20
CA MET A 44 7.34 -20.29 -24.90
C MET A 44 7.31 -19.25 -26.05
N SER A 45 6.46 -19.43 -27.07
CA SER A 45 6.47 -18.60 -28.29
C SER A 45 5.30 -17.64 -28.49
N ASP A 46 4.31 -17.57 -27.58
CA ASP A 46 3.19 -16.62 -27.69
C ASP A 46 3.09 -15.75 -26.43
N TYR A 47 3.98 -14.75 -26.34
CA TYR A 47 3.90 -13.71 -25.32
C TYR A 47 2.88 -12.63 -25.73
N SER A 48 1.62 -13.01 -25.79
CA SER A 48 0.53 -12.06 -25.64
C SER A 48 0.53 -11.53 -24.20
N LYS A 49 0.70 -10.20 -24.03
CA LYS A 49 0.77 -9.45 -22.75
C LYS A 49 -0.08 -10.13 -21.66
N PRO A 50 0.50 -10.77 -20.63
CA PRO A 50 -0.29 -11.49 -19.64
C PRO A 50 -1.22 -10.49 -18.95
N SER A 51 -2.53 -10.77 -18.96
CA SER A 51 -3.48 -9.98 -18.20
C SER A 51 -3.10 -10.06 -16.72
N LEU A 52 -2.52 -8.99 -16.18
CA LEU A 52 -2.06 -8.93 -14.80
C LEU A 52 -3.20 -9.36 -13.87
N LYS A 53 -2.90 -10.28 -12.92
CA LYS A 53 -3.86 -10.71 -11.89
C LYS A 53 -4.38 -9.48 -11.13
N LYS A 54 -5.61 -9.54 -10.62
CA LYS A 54 -6.25 -8.40 -9.93
C LYS A 54 -5.37 -7.83 -8.80
N ASP A 55 -4.78 -8.71 -7.98
CA ASP A 55 -3.94 -8.32 -6.86
C ASP A 55 -2.62 -7.69 -7.32
N PHE A 56 -2.09 -8.16 -8.44
CA PHE A 56 -0.89 -7.60 -9.07
C PHE A 56 -1.13 -6.18 -9.61
N LYS A 57 -2.30 -5.93 -10.22
CA LYS A 57 -2.70 -4.57 -10.64
C LYS A 57 -2.88 -3.63 -9.45
N TYR A 58 -3.44 -4.14 -8.37
CA TYR A 58 -3.64 -3.38 -7.15
C TYR A 58 -2.30 -3.00 -6.50
N GLU A 59 -1.38 -3.96 -6.34
CA GLU A 59 -0.03 -3.68 -5.83
C GLU A 59 0.69 -2.63 -6.68
N ALA A 60 0.65 -2.79 -8.00
CA ALA A 60 1.25 -1.84 -8.93
C ALA A 60 0.65 -0.44 -8.75
N SER A 61 -0.68 -0.32 -8.64
CA SER A 61 -1.36 0.97 -8.48
C SER A 61 -0.95 1.68 -7.19
N VAL A 62 -0.84 0.95 -6.08
CA VAL A 62 -0.36 1.51 -4.79
C VAL A 62 1.08 2.01 -4.95
N LYS A 63 1.97 1.18 -5.50
CA LYS A 63 3.38 1.55 -5.70
C LYS A 63 3.53 2.73 -6.68
N CYS A 64 2.68 2.84 -7.70
CA CYS A 64 2.66 4.01 -8.60
C CYS A 64 2.27 5.30 -7.88
N MET A 65 1.23 5.26 -7.03
CA MET A 65 0.83 6.43 -6.24
C MET A 65 1.95 6.87 -5.29
N VAL A 66 2.61 5.90 -4.65
CA VAL A 66 3.79 6.16 -3.81
C VAL A 66 4.94 6.76 -4.61
N ALA A 67 5.26 6.20 -5.78
CA ALA A 67 6.30 6.70 -6.66
C ALA A 67 6.06 8.16 -7.05
N ASN A 68 4.85 8.47 -7.52
CA ASN A 68 4.46 9.82 -7.92
C ASN A 68 4.56 10.82 -6.76
N ALA A 69 3.99 10.48 -5.60
CA ALA A 69 3.94 11.37 -4.45
C ALA A 69 5.33 11.61 -3.81
N THR A 70 6.23 10.63 -3.92
CA THR A 70 7.58 10.71 -3.35
C THR A 70 8.66 11.10 -4.35
N CYS A 71 8.27 11.41 -5.60
CA CYS A 71 9.20 11.63 -6.70
C CYS A 71 10.19 10.46 -6.90
N SER A 72 9.76 9.24 -6.60
CA SER A 72 10.52 8.01 -6.80
C SER A 72 10.17 7.38 -8.16
N ALA A 73 10.97 6.44 -8.64
CA ALA A 73 10.64 5.66 -9.82
C ALA A 73 10.04 4.30 -9.43
N LEU A 74 9.18 3.76 -10.28
CA LEU A 74 8.70 2.38 -10.17
C LEU A 74 9.26 1.57 -11.35
N LYS A 75 9.92 0.48 -11.04
CA LYS A 75 10.39 -0.51 -12.01
C LYS A 75 9.67 -1.84 -11.80
N TYR A 76 9.56 -2.60 -12.87
CA TYR A 76 9.09 -3.97 -12.86
C TYR A 76 10.22 -4.88 -13.34
N MET A 77 10.47 -5.97 -12.62
CA MET A 77 11.39 -7.01 -13.07
C MET A 77 10.61 -8.29 -13.34
N ASP A 78 10.77 -8.85 -14.53
CA ASP A 78 10.18 -10.15 -14.85
C ASP A 78 10.94 -11.32 -14.19
N PHE A 79 10.39 -12.53 -14.31
CA PHE A 79 11.00 -13.74 -13.75
C PHE A 79 12.34 -14.14 -14.44
N LYS A 80 12.67 -13.52 -15.58
CA LYS A 80 13.95 -13.71 -16.28
C LYS A 80 14.98 -12.67 -15.86
N GLY A 81 14.63 -11.72 -14.98
CA GLY A 81 15.50 -10.66 -14.52
C GLY A 81 15.56 -9.44 -15.45
N ASN A 82 14.72 -9.36 -16.49
CA ASN A 82 14.66 -8.13 -17.30
C ASN A 82 13.90 -7.05 -16.53
N ILE A 83 14.40 -5.82 -16.60
CA ILE A 83 13.82 -4.66 -15.91
C ILE A 83 13.15 -3.74 -16.92
N TYR A 84 12.00 -3.22 -16.53
CA TYR A 84 11.12 -2.41 -17.33
C TYR A 84 10.70 -1.17 -16.55
N ASP A 85 10.57 -0.05 -17.25
CA ASP A 85 9.91 1.13 -16.71
C ASP A 85 8.41 0.90 -16.53
N VAL A 86 7.88 1.40 -15.41
CA VAL A 86 6.46 1.35 -15.12
C VAL A 86 5.92 2.76 -15.13
N LYS A 87 5.00 3.04 -16.05
CA LYS A 87 4.26 4.29 -16.11
C LYS A 87 2.85 4.10 -15.57
N TYR A 88 2.35 5.17 -14.96
CA TYR A 88 1.00 5.23 -14.45
C TYR A 88 0.33 6.49 -14.97
N ASP A 89 -0.72 6.31 -15.76
CA ASP A 89 -1.48 7.43 -16.36
C ASP A 89 -2.62 7.94 -15.43
N GLY A 90 -2.68 7.45 -14.19
CA GLY A 90 -3.75 7.74 -13.23
C GLY A 90 -4.92 6.76 -13.28
N LYS A 91 -4.95 5.83 -14.24
CA LYS A 91 -6.00 4.81 -14.40
C LYS A 91 -5.44 3.41 -14.66
N ASN A 92 -4.38 3.31 -15.44
CA ASN A 92 -3.75 2.08 -15.88
C ASN A 92 -2.26 2.11 -15.53
N VAL A 93 -1.76 0.93 -15.20
CA VAL A 93 -0.34 0.65 -15.06
C VAL A 93 0.14 0.09 -16.39
N ASP A 94 1.07 0.78 -17.02
CA ASP A 94 1.72 0.35 -18.25
C ASP A 94 3.19 0.02 -17.97
N ILE A 95 3.55 -1.23 -18.25
CA ILE A 95 4.94 -1.68 -18.25
C ILE A 95 5.47 -1.42 -19.66
N GLU A 96 6.44 -0.52 -19.78
CA GLU A 96 7.06 -0.17 -21.05
C GLU A 96 8.15 -1.16 -21.41
N ASN A 97 8.21 -1.57 -22.68
CA ASN A 97 9.16 -2.56 -23.17
C ASN A 97 10.59 -2.00 -23.35
N GLU A 98 10.88 -0.79 -22.87
CA GLU A 98 12.25 -0.29 -22.81
C GLU A 98 12.99 -1.06 -21.72
N LYS A 99 13.88 -1.96 -22.17
CA LYS A 99 14.75 -2.73 -21.29
C LYS A 99 15.81 -1.80 -20.72
N ASP A 100 15.87 -1.74 -19.40
CA ASP A 100 16.98 -1.10 -18.69
C ASP A 100 18.08 -2.16 -18.50
N ASP A 101 19.15 -2.08 -19.30
CA ASP A 101 20.31 -2.99 -19.23
C ASP A 101 21.21 -2.71 -18.00
N THR A 102 20.86 -1.74 -17.15
CA THR A 102 21.63 -1.46 -15.92
C THR A 102 21.19 -2.34 -14.75
N SER A 103 21.80 -3.52 -14.65
CA SER A 103 21.72 -4.37 -13.45
C SER A 103 22.31 -3.65 -12.23
N LYS A 104 21.47 -3.10 -11.36
CA LYS A 104 21.86 -2.58 -10.03
C LYS A 104 21.00 -3.23 -8.94
N ASP A 105 21.60 -3.99 -8.03
CA ASP A 105 21.11 -4.40 -6.70
C ASP A 105 19.60 -4.17 -6.40
N TYR A 106 18.69 -4.72 -7.21
CA TYR A 106 17.25 -4.59 -7.01
C TYR A 106 16.80 -5.64 -6.02
N LYS A 107 16.26 -5.22 -4.88
CA LYS A 107 15.61 -6.14 -3.94
C LYS A 107 14.16 -6.31 -4.39
N ILE A 108 13.86 -7.44 -5.03
CA ILE A 108 12.52 -7.71 -5.59
C ILE A 108 11.89 -8.88 -4.86
N GLU A 109 10.73 -8.61 -4.25
CA GLU A 109 9.88 -9.63 -3.68
C GLU A 109 9.19 -10.38 -4.83
N ASN A 110 9.63 -11.61 -5.08
CA ASN A 110 9.14 -12.43 -6.20
C ASN A 110 7.80 -13.09 -5.81
N THR A 111 6.76 -12.27 -5.64
CA THR A 111 5.52 -12.68 -4.94
C THR A 111 4.49 -13.36 -5.86
N TYR A 112 4.66 -13.33 -7.19
CA TYR A 112 3.57 -13.73 -8.11
C TYR A 112 3.90 -14.70 -9.24
N GLY A 113 5.13 -15.19 -9.39
CA GLY A 113 5.57 -15.96 -10.57
C GLY A 113 5.48 -15.16 -11.89
N GLN A 114 5.08 -13.88 -11.80
CA GLN A 114 4.98 -12.90 -12.88
C GLN A 114 6.03 -11.81 -12.70
N GLY A 115 7.10 -12.02 -11.92
CA GLY A 115 8.04 -10.95 -11.54
C GLY A 115 7.55 -10.10 -10.37
N GLY A 116 8.17 -8.95 -10.15
CA GLY A 116 7.88 -8.07 -9.02
C GLY A 116 8.20 -6.60 -9.27
N PHE A 117 7.61 -5.73 -8.45
CA PHE A 117 7.77 -4.28 -8.53
C PHE A 117 8.80 -3.77 -7.52
N CYS A 118 9.68 -2.88 -7.97
CA CYS A 118 10.71 -2.24 -7.15
C CYS A 118 10.55 -0.72 -7.20
N LEU A 119 10.45 -0.09 -6.04
CA LEU A 119 10.52 1.37 -5.91
C LEU A 119 11.97 1.80 -5.80
N ILE A 120 12.35 2.83 -6.57
CA ILE A 120 13.69 3.40 -6.57
C ILE A 120 13.60 4.82 -6.07
N GLU A 121 14.22 5.07 -4.91
CA GLU A 121 14.28 6.39 -4.31
C GLU A 121 15.01 7.39 -5.22
N SER A 122 14.54 8.64 -5.22
CA SER A 122 15.26 9.78 -5.75
C SER A 122 15.88 10.62 -4.62
N SER A 123 16.65 11.63 -4.99
CA SER A 123 17.21 12.60 -4.03
C SER A 123 16.14 13.35 -3.22
N LYS A 124 14.87 13.32 -3.64
CA LYS A 124 13.76 13.99 -2.94
C LYS A 124 12.94 13.04 -2.05
N THR A 125 13.12 11.73 -2.16
CA THR A 125 12.25 10.75 -1.48
C THR A 125 12.21 10.95 0.03
N ALA A 126 13.38 11.10 0.67
CA ALA A 126 13.44 11.31 2.12
C ALA A 126 12.74 12.60 2.56
N GLU A 127 12.89 13.69 1.81
CA GLU A 127 12.19 14.95 2.07
C GLU A 127 10.67 14.77 1.94
N ARG A 128 10.21 14.09 0.89
CA ARG A 128 8.78 13.83 0.66
C ARG A 128 8.16 12.99 1.78
N ILE A 129 8.86 11.97 2.27
CA ILE A 129 8.41 11.16 3.42
C ILE A 129 8.37 12.02 4.69
N SER A 130 9.38 12.87 4.91
CA SER A 130 9.39 13.76 6.08
C SER A 130 8.23 14.74 6.05
N ASN A 131 7.93 15.32 4.88
CA ASN A 131 6.77 16.20 4.69
C ASN A 131 5.48 15.44 4.99
N PHE A 132 5.34 14.21 4.48
CA PHE A 132 4.17 13.36 4.77
C PHE A 132 3.96 13.13 6.26
N ASN A 133 5.01 12.73 6.98
CA ASN A 133 4.94 12.50 8.42
C ASN A 133 4.50 13.76 9.18
N GLN A 134 5.07 14.91 8.83
CA GLN A 134 4.71 16.18 9.45
C GLN A 134 3.27 16.57 9.11
N ASN A 135 2.87 16.46 7.85
CA ASN A 135 1.53 16.81 7.37
C ASN A 135 0.45 15.94 8.03
N MET A 136 0.71 14.64 8.22
CA MET A 136 -0.20 13.74 8.94
C MET A 136 -0.42 14.14 10.41
N LYS A 137 0.54 14.85 11.02
CA LYS A 137 0.44 15.37 12.40
C LYS A 137 -0.15 16.77 12.48
N CYS A 138 0.07 17.62 11.48
CA CYS A 138 -0.25 19.05 11.53
C CYS A 138 -1.49 19.44 10.72
N ILE A 139 -1.91 18.65 9.73
CA ILE A 139 -3.11 18.98 8.96
C ILE A 139 -4.35 18.76 9.82
N ARG A 140 -5.24 19.74 9.76
CA ARG A 140 -6.56 19.75 10.37
C ARG A 140 -7.63 19.99 9.33
N ILE A 141 -8.78 19.37 9.52
CA ILE A 141 -9.95 19.48 8.66
C ILE A 141 -11.09 20.07 9.49
N TRP A 142 -11.75 21.09 8.96
CA TRP A 142 -12.92 21.68 9.60
C TRP A 142 -14.08 20.67 9.65
N ASP A 143 -14.55 20.38 10.86
CA ASP A 143 -15.75 19.61 11.09
C ASP A 143 -16.94 20.56 11.27
N LYS A 144 -17.91 20.48 10.35
CA LYS A 144 -19.12 21.30 10.41
C LYS A 144 -20.10 20.82 11.48
N ASP A 145 -20.07 19.54 11.83
CA ASP A 145 -20.97 18.97 12.83
C ASP A 145 -20.47 19.31 14.25
N ASP A 146 -19.16 19.19 14.47
CA ASP A 146 -18.53 19.49 15.78
C ASP A 146 -18.09 20.96 15.94
N GLY A 147 -18.14 21.75 14.86
CA GLY A 147 -17.82 23.19 14.86
C GLY A 147 -16.35 23.50 15.18
N ARG A 148 -15.43 22.60 14.87
CA ARG A 148 -13.99 22.74 15.18
C ARG A 148 -13.09 22.04 14.16
N TYR A 149 -11.81 22.38 14.19
CA TYR A 149 -10.78 21.70 13.41
C TYR A 149 -10.36 20.39 14.07
N GLU A 150 -10.34 19.30 13.30
CA GLU A 150 -9.96 17.97 13.76
C GLU A 150 -8.74 17.43 13.00
N PRO A 151 -7.86 16.62 13.61
CA PRO A 151 -6.74 15.99 12.92
C PRO A 151 -7.17 15.17 11.71
N ILE A 152 -6.39 15.25 10.62
CA ILE A 152 -6.64 14.45 9.41
C ILE A 152 -6.70 12.95 9.72
N THR A 153 -5.82 12.45 10.57
CA THR A 153 -5.79 11.05 11.01
C THR A 153 -7.12 10.63 11.63
N PHE A 154 -7.64 11.41 12.57
CA PHE A 154 -8.93 11.18 13.20
C PHE A 154 -10.07 11.19 12.18
N LYS A 155 -10.14 12.21 11.31
CA LYS A 155 -11.19 12.33 10.29
C LYS A 155 -11.16 11.21 9.25
N GLN A 156 -10.00 10.61 9.02
CA GLN A 156 -9.84 9.44 8.13
C GLN A 156 -9.98 8.10 8.87
N GLY A 157 -10.24 8.10 10.18
CA GLY A 157 -10.41 6.87 10.97
C GLY A 157 -9.10 6.14 11.29
N ILE A 158 -7.97 6.85 11.19
CA ILE A 158 -6.62 6.35 11.49
C ILE A 158 -6.36 6.62 12.97
N SER A 159 -6.54 5.60 13.81
CA SER A 159 -6.44 5.73 15.28
C SER A 159 -5.03 5.99 15.79
N TYR A 160 -4.01 5.42 15.14
CA TYR A 160 -2.60 5.58 15.52
C TYR A 160 -1.75 5.75 14.26
N PHE A 161 -1.11 6.91 14.16
CA PHE A 161 -0.12 7.21 13.13
C PHE A 161 1.28 7.19 13.73
N VAL A 162 2.21 6.53 13.04
CA VAL A 162 3.63 6.45 13.39
C VAL A 162 4.42 6.92 12.18
N ASP A 163 5.53 7.61 12.44
CA ASP A 163 6.39 8.14 11.38
C ASP A 163 6.90 7.01 10.48
N ILE A 164 6.72 7.23 9.19
CA ILE A 164 7.16 6.37 8.11
C ILE A 164 8.64 6.66 7.82
N LYS A 165 9.46 5.61 7.72
CA LYS A 165 10.92 5.76 7.54
C LYS A 165 11.40 5.56 6.12
N ASN A 166 10.66 4.80 5.32
CA ASN A 166 11.05 4.41 3.96
C ASN A 166 9.80 4.10 3.11
N LEU A 167 10.02 3.86 1.82
CA LEU A 167 8.94 3.59 0.86
C LEU A 167 8.18 2.29 1.14
N ASP A 168 8.84 1.26 1.69
CA ASP A 168 8.18 -0.01 2.02
C ASP A 168 7.20 0.18 3.17
N GLU A 169 7.63 0.86 4.25
CA GLU A 169 6.75 1.23 5.37
C GLU A 169 5.58 2.09 4.90
N LEU A 170 5.79 3.00 3.93
CA LEU A 170 4.71 3.79 3.34
C LEU A 170 3.70 2.90 2.61
N CYS A 171 4.16 1.96 1.79
CA CYS A 171 3.29 1.03 1.07
C CYS A 171 2.45 0.19 2.04
N GLU A 172 3.06 -0.36 3.09
CA GLU A 172 2.37 -1.15 4.10
C GLU A 172 1.36 -0.31 4.90
N PHE A 173 1.72 0.92 5.26
CA PHE A 173 0.80 1.84 5.90
C PHE A 173 -0.45 2.11 5.04
N LEU A 174 -0.27 2.36 3.73
CA LEU A 174 -1.37 2.65 2.82
C LEU A 174 -2.31 1.46 2.58
N LYS A 175 -1.78 0.23 2.64
CA LYS A 175 -2.56 -1.01 2.51
C LYS A 175 -3.28 -1.42 3.78
N LYS A 176 -2.94 -0.85 4.93
CA LYS A 176 -3.51 -1.21 6.24
C LYS A 176 -5.03 -1.06 6.24
N GLU A 177 -5.72 -2.11 6.69
CA GLU A 177 -7.17 -2.09 6.91
C GLU A 177 -7.51 -1.29 8.18
N LEU A 178 -8.56 -0.47 8.07
CA LEU A 178 -9.12 0.32 9.16
C LEU A 178 -10.31 -0.41 9.77
N PRO A 179 -10.71 -0.11 11.03
CA PRO A 179 -11.89 -0.71 11.65
C PRO A 179 -13.20 -0.57 10.85
N SER A 180 -13.26 0.40 9.94
CA SER A 180 -14.38 0.58 9.00
C SER A 180 -14.45 -0.44 7.84
N GLY A 181 -13.46 -1.32 7.70
CA GLY A 181 -13.31 -2.25 6.57
C GLY A 181 -12.74 -1.62 5.29
N SER A 182 -12.48 -0.32 5.29
CA SER A 182 -11.72 0.36 4.22
C SER A 182 -10.22 0.31 4.51
N ILE A 183 -9.39 0.47 3.49
CA ILE A 183 -7.94 0.67 3.65
C ILE A 183 -7.59 2.15 3.84
N VAL A 184 -6.40 2.42 4.36
CA VAL A 184 -5.88 3.78 4.56
C VAL A 184 -5.84 4.57 3.24
N LEU A 185 -5.34 3.98 2.15
CA LEU A 185 -5.24 4.67 0.86
C LEU A 185 -6.59 5.24 0.39
N ASP A 186 -7.66 4.44 0.47
CA ASP A 186 -9.02 4.84 0.06
C ASP A 186 -9.53 6.07 0.82
N LYS A 187 -9.09 6.25 2.07
CA LYS A 187 -9.41 7.42 2.89
C LYS A 187 -8.58 8.62 2.47
N LEU A 188 -7.27 8.43 2.31
CA LEU A 188 -6.35 9.52 1.98
C LEU A 188 -6.53 10.07 0.55
N VAL A 189 -7.08 9.30 -0.39
CA VAL A 189 -7.42 9.83 -1.73
C VAL A 189 -8.74 10.61 -1.76
N ARG A 190 -9.48 10.70 -0.64
CA ARG A 190 -10.79 11.37 -0.55
C ARG A 190 -10.85 12.44 0.56
N ILE A 191 -9.74 13.11 0.81
CA ILE A 191 -9.65 14.11 1.89
C ILE A 191 -10.48 15.35 1.55
N GLY A 192 -11.22 15.87 2.54
CA GLY A 192 -12.01 17.09 2.42
C GLY A 192 -13.36 16.93 1.73
N SER A 193 -13.70 15.72 1.26
CA SER A 193 -15.06 15.37 0.88
C SER A 193 -15.87 15.03 2.13
N GLY A 194 -16.67 15.97 2.62
CA GLY A 194 -17.54 15.73 3.78
C GLY A 194 -18.56 14.61 3.52
N LYS A 195 -19.22 14.10 4.56
CA LYS A 195 -20.27 13.05 4.45
C LYS A 195 -21.40 13.39 3.46
N ARG A 196 -21.59 14.68 3.17
CA ARG A 196 -22.60 15.20 2.21
C ARG A 196 -21.99 15.68 0.89
N ASN A 197 -20.77 15.26 0.55
CA ASN A 197 -20.02 15.77 -0.60
C ASN A 197 -19.82 17.30 -0.58
N THR A 198 -19.89 17.90 0.61
CA THR A 198 -19.65 19.31 0.81
C THR A 198 -18.16 19.52 1.01
N TRP A 199 -17.59 20.44 0.25
CA TRP A 199 -16.21 20.86 0.46
C TRP A 199 -16.04 21.47 1.85
N THR A 200 -14.81 21.34 2.36
CA THR A 200 -14.46 21.81 3.70
C THR A 200 -13.20 22.67 3.67
N THR A 201 -12.89 23.26 4.81
CA THR A 201 -11.65 24.02 5.01
C THR A 201 -10.59 23.11 5.61
N VAL A 202 -9.39 23.17 5.05
CA VAL A 202 -8.21 22.45 5.54
C VAL A 202 -7.19 23.49 6.00
N SER A 203 -6.66 23.29 7.20
CA SER A 203 -5.62 24.14 7.77
C SER A 203 -4.41 23.33 8.18
N TYR A 204 -3.26 24.01 8.22
CA TYR A 204 -2.03 23.52 8.81
C TYR A 204 -1.88 24.14 10.20
N ASP A 205 -1.71 23.31 11.22
CA ASP A 205 -1.49 23.69 12.62
C ASP A 205 0.00 23.54 12.96
N TYR A 206 0.65 24.66 13.31
CA TYR A 206 2.09 24.70 13.59
C TYR A 206 2.42 24.20 15.00
N GLY A 207 1.42 23.96 15.87
CA GLY A 207 1.63 23.51 17.25
C GLY A 207 2.09 24.59 18.23
N ASP A 208 2.32 25.82 17.76
CA ASP A 208 2.67 26.99 18.58
C ASP A 208 1.48 27.97 18.77
N GLY A 209 0.27 27.50 18.45
CA GLY A 209 -0.95 28.30 18.47
C GLY A 209 -1.23 29.05 17.16
N ARG A 210 -0.29 29.06 16.20
CA ARG A 210 -0.54 29.56 14.84
C ARG A 210 -1.15 28.47 13.97
N SER A 211 -1.98 28.89 13.02
CA SER A 211 -2.48 28.03 11.95
C SER A 211 -2.59 28.80 10.65
N LYS A 212 -2.57 28.08 9.53
CA LYS A 212 -2.72 28.62 8.18
C LYS A 212 -3.76 27.82 7.43
N VAL A 213 -4.75 28.48 6.85
CA VAL A 213 -5.67 27.81 5.92
C VAL A 213 -4.91 27.50 4.63
N ILE A 214 -4.85 26.21 4.26
CA ILE A 214 -4.14 25.74 3.06
C ILE A 214 -5.10 25.40 1.91
N LYS A 215 -6.35 25.04 2.23
CA LYS A 215 -7.44 24.85 1.26
C LYS A 215 -8.75 25.37 1.86
N LYS A 216 -9.55 26.06 1.06
CA LYS A 216 -10.87 26.55 1.46
C LYS A 216 -11.88 26.10 0.42
N ASP A 217 -12.96 25.48 0.89
CA ASP A 217 -14.03 24.94 0.04
C ASP A 217 -13.46 24.08 -1.11
N ASP A 218 -12.45 23.27 -0.80
CA ASP A 218 -11.74 22.41 -1.75
C ASP A 218 -11.35 21.06 -1.09
N THR A 219 -10.82 20.13 -1.87
CA THR A 219 -10.25 18.88 -1.40
C THR A 219 -8.72 18.95 -1.34
N LEU A 220 -8.15 18.06 -0.53
CA LEU A 220 -6.71 17.82 -0.51
C LEU A 220 -6.44 16.55 -1.31
N LYS A 221 -5.53 16.62 -2.28
CA LYS A 221 -5.10 15.44 -3.03
C LYS A 221 -4.15 14.60 -2.19
N PHE A 222 -3.97 13.34 -2.57
CA PHE A 222 -3.02 12.47 -1.88
C PHE A 222 -1.59 13.01 -1.97
N GLU A 223 -1.20 13.52 -3.13
CA GLU A 223 0.13 14.07 -3.41
C GLU A 223 0.39 15.35 -2.59
N ASP A 224 -0.64 16.14 -2.31
CA ASP A 224 -0.53 17.35 -1.49
C ASP A 224 -0.03 17.03 -0.06
N LEU A 225 -0.21 15.79 0.42
CA LEU A 225 0.33 15.34 1.70
C LEU A 225 1.85 15.24 1.71
N PHE A 226 2.52 15.23 0.56
CA PHE A 226 3.97 15.11 0.45
C PHE A 226 4.65 16.46 0.12
N GLU A 227 3.84 17.50 -0.03
CA GLU A 227 4.30 18.86 -0.27
C GLU A 227 4.71 19.57 1.03
N ARG A 228 5.61 20.54 0.88
CA ARG A 228 6.04 21.39 2.00
C ARG A 228 5.03 22.50 2.21
N TRP A 229 4.39 22.52 3.38
CA TRP A 229 3.42 23.56 3.78
C TRP A 229 3.98 24.58 4.77
N GLU A 230 5.16 24.29 5.33
CA GLU A 230 5.98 25.16 6.19
C GLU A 230 6.89 26.09 5.37
#